data_AF-A0A379TTH2-F1
#
_entry.id   AF-A0A379TTH2-F1
#
_cell.length_a   1.000
_cell.length_b   1.000
_cell.length_c   1.000
_cell.angle_alpha   90.00
_cell.angle_beta   90.00
_cell.angle_gamma   90.00
#
_symmetry.space_group_name_H-M   'P 1'
#
loop_
_entity.id
_entity.type
_entity.pdbx_description
1 polymer ?
#
loop_
_entity_poly.entity_id
_entity_poly.type
_entity_poly.pdbx_seq_one_letter_code
_entity_poly.pdbx_strand_id
1 'polypeptide(L)'
;MGYLKLPEGKRIAVNLGVDVDAQSLWLGGFNRPSPSFMSRGEFGAQVGVPRLLKLFKENNIRTTFFIPGHSVDTFRKSVKRFLMPGMKSLTMATIMKTRRW
;
A
#
# COMPACT_ATOMS: atom_id res chain seq x y z
N MET A 1 -23.38 19.77 3.74
CA MET A 1 -23.07 18.34 3.48
C MET A 1 -22.91 18.17 1.97
N GLY A 2 -21.81 17.60 1.49
CA GLY A 2 -21.54 17.47 0.06
C GLY A 2 -22.30 16.29 -0.58
N TYR A 3 -22.69 16.44 -1.85
CA TYR A 3 -23.28 15.35 -2.65
C TYR A 3 -22.18 14.62 -3.42
N LEU A 4 -22.17 13.28 -3.35
CA LEU A 4 -21.27 12.46 -4.17
C LEU A 4 -21.89 12.26 -5.56
N LYS A 5 -21.20 12.71 -6.62
CA LYS A 5 -21.57 12.37 -8.00
C LYS A 5 -21.11 10.95 -8.30
N LEU A 6 -22.03 10.00 -8.25
CA LEU A 6 -21.77 8.60 -8.58
C LEU A 6 -22.08 8.32 -10.07
N PRO A 7 -21.43 7.30 -10.68
CA PRO A 7 -21.83 6.81 -11.99
C PRO A 7 -23.30 6.36 -11.99
N GLU A 8 -23.92 6.40 -13.17
CA GLU A 8 -25.33 6.01 -13.35
C GLU A 8 -25.61 4.61 -12.78
N GLY A 9 -26.75 4.47 -12.10
CA GLY A 9 -27.16 3.21 -11.46
C GLY A 9 -26.37 2.82 -10.20
N LYS A 10 -25.40 3.64 -9.73
CA LYS A 10 -24.66 3.38 -8.49
C LYS A 10 -25.19 4.22 -7.33
N ARG A 11 -25.30 3.59 -6.17
CA ARG A 11 -25.79 4.21 -4.92
C ARG A 11 -24.72 4.35 -3.84
N ILE A 12 -23.61 3.62 -3.98
CA ILE A 12 -22.54 3.54 -2.99
C ILE A 12 -21.21 3.54 -3.74
N ALA A 13 -20.22 4.26 -3.20
CA ALA A 13 -18.82 4.12 -3.57
C ALA A 13 -18.07 3.36 -2.47
N VAL A 14 -17.24 2.40 -2.86
CA VAL A 14 -16.38 1.64 -1.95
C VAL A 14 -14.94 1.83 -2.39
N ASN A 15 -14.06 2.14 -1.44
CA ASN A 15 -12.63 2.21 -1.65
C ASN A 15 -11.92 1.23 -0.70
N LEU A 16 -11.10 0.36 -1.27
CA LEU A 16 -10.18 -0.47 -0.51
C LEU A 16 -8.79 0.15 -0.65
N GLY A 17 -8.29 0.73 0.44
CA GLY A 17 -6.94 1.26 0.54
C GLY A 17 -6.03 0.28 1.27
N VAL A 18 -4.78 0.16 0.82
CA VAL A 18 -3.77 -0.67 1.46
C VAL A 18 -2.55 0.16 1.83
N ASP A 19 -2.24 0.22 3.11
CA ASP A 19 -1.05 0.90 3.63
C ASP A 19 0.11 -0.10 3.72
N VAL A 20 1.16 0.13 2.93
CA VAL A 20 2.35 -0.72 2.87
C VAL A 20 3.42 -0.15 3.80
N ASP A 21 3.08 -0.01 5.08
CA ASP A 21 3.98 0.63 6.05
C ASP A 21 5.23 -0.20 6.34
N ALA A 22 5.12 -1.54 6.25
CA ALA A 22 6.23 -2.45 6.47
C ALA A 22 7.05 -2.08 7.74
N GLN A 23 8.35 -1.82 7.59
CA GLN A 23 9.24 -1.45 8.70
C GLN A 23 9.10 0.02 9.14
N SER A 24 8.57 0.91 8.29
CA SER A 24 8.46 2.33 8.63
C SER A 24 7.47 2.59 9.78
N LEU A 25 6.46 1.74 9.93
CA LEU A 25 5.54 1.78 11.08
C LEU A 25 6.28 1.55 12.41
N TRP A 26 7.15 0.53 12.43
CA TRP A 26 7.85 0.11 13.63
C TRP A 26 8.99 1.06 13.98
N LEU A 27 9.73 1.56 12.99
CA LEU A 27 10.81 2.53 13.19
C LEU A 27 10.28 3.92 13.54
N GLY A 28 9.25 4.39 12.83
CA GLY A 28 8.71 5.73 13.01
C GLY A 28 7.59 5.79 14.04
N GLY A 29 6.42 5.23 13.70
CA GLY A 29 5.19 5.41 14.47
C GLY A 29 5.24 4.85 15.90
N PHE A 30 5.88 3.69 16.08
CA PHE A 30 5.95 3.03 17.39
C PHE A 30 7.31 3.10 18.08
N ASN A 31 8.37 3.51 17.38
CA ASN A 31 9.75 3.48 17.87
C ASN A 31 10.15 2.14 18.54
N ARG A 32 9.89 1.03 17.83
CA ARG A 32 10.18 -0.35 18.26
C ARG A 32 11.11 -1.06 17.27
N PRO A 33 12.41 -0.72 17.25
CA PRO A 33 13.38 -1.27 16.30
C PRO A 33 13.90 -2.66 16.69
N SER A 34 13.04 -3.58 17.15
CA SER A 34 13.47 -4.94 17.48
C SER A 34 13.41 -5.85 16.24
N PRO A 35 14.29 -6.88 16.14
CA PRO A 35 14.25 -7.85 15.04
C PRO A 35 12.86 -8.49 14.85
N SER A 36 12.15 -8.74 15.96
CA SER A 36 10.80 -9.31 15.94
C SER A 36 9.74 -8.39 15.33
N PHE A 37 9.90 -7.07 15.40
CA PHE A 37 9.01 -6.12 14.72
C PHE A 37 9.47 -5.87 13.28
N MET A 38 10.77 -5.83 13.03
CA MET A 38 11.30 -5.67 11.68
C MET A 38 10.89 -6.83 10.76
N SER A 39 10.88 -8.06 11.27
CA SER A 39 10.43 -9.24 10.52
C SER A 39 8.95 -9.19 10.15
N ARG A 40 8.09 -8.60 10.99
CA ARG A 40 6.66 -8.36 10.67
C ARG A 40 6.52 -7.37 9.50
N GLY A 41 7.32 -6.31 9.52
CA GLY A 41 7.36 -5.34 8.43
C GLY A 41 7.82 -5.98 7.11
N GLU A 42 8.89 -6.77 7.17
CA GLU A 42 9.40 -7.51 6.02
C GLU A 42 8.39 -8.52 5.46
N PHE A 43 7.72 -9.28 6.31
CA PHE A 43 6.65 -10.19 5.90
C PHE A 43 5.52 -9.46 5.15
N GLY A 44 5.11 -8.29 5.64
CA GLY A 44 4.11 -7.46 4.97
C GLY A 44 4.52 -7.11 3.54
N ALA A 45 5.77 -6.66 3.35
CA ALA A 45 6.29 -6.25 2.05
C ALA A 45 6.61 -7.41 1.09
N GLN A 46 7.13 -8.53 1.61
CA GLN A 46 7.62 -9.65 0.79
C GLN A 46 6.55 -10.73 0.53
N VAL A 47 5.61 -10.90 1.46
CA VAL A 47 4.59 -11.96 1.40
C VAL A 47 3.17 -11.39 1.31
N GLY A 48 2.85 -10.40 2.14
CA GLY A 48 1.52 -9.78 2.17
C GLY A 48 1.15 -9.08 0.86
N VAL A 49 2.04 -8.19 0.40
CA VAL A 49 1.85 -7.42 -0.85
C VAL A 49 1.57 -8.32 -2.07
N PRO A 50 2.39 -9.34 -2.39
CA PRO A 50 2.10 -10.23 -3.52
C PRO A 50 0.75 -10.95 -3.42
N ARG A 51 0.31 -11.32 -2.20
CA ARG A 51 -0.98 -11.99 -1.99
C ARG A 51 -2.16 -11.04 -2.23
N LEU A 52 -2.08 -9.82 -1.72
CA LEU A 52 -3.11 -8.80 -1.96
C LEU A 52 -3.21 -8.44 -3.44
N LEU A 53 -2.06 -8.28 -4.10
CA LEU A 53 -1.98 -8.05 -5.54
C LEU A 53 -2.65 -9.16 -6.35
N LYS A 54 -2.41 -10.43 -5.98
CA LYS A 54 -3.08 -11.59 -6.57
C LYS A 54 -4.59 -11.55 -6.32
N LEU A 55 -5.02 -11.33 -5.08
CA LEU A 55 -6.42 -11.28 -4.67
C LEU A 55 -7.21 -10.22 -5.46
N PHE A 56 -6.70 -8.99 -5.54
CA PHE A 56 -7.38 -7.92 -6.26
C PHE A 56 -7.44 -8.18 -7.77
N LYS A 57 -6.39 -8.79 -8.33
CA LYS A 57 -6.38 -9.19 -9.74
C LYS A 57 -7.44 -10.26 -10.03
N GLU A 58 -7.52 -11.30 -9.21
CA GLU A 58 -8.49 -12.40 -9.37
C GLU A 58 -9.94 -11.91 -9.28
N ASN A 59 -10.20 -10.89 -8.46
CA ASN A 59 -11.53 -10.31 -8.28
C ASN A 59 -11.79 -9.08 -9.18
N ASN A 60 -10.86 -8.73 -10.07
CA ASN A 60 -10.93 -7.52 -10.91
C ASN A 60 -11.23 -6.24 -10.11
N ILE A 61 -10.67 -6.13 -8.91
CA ILE A 61 -10.84 -4.99 -8.01
C ILE A 61 -9.75 -3.95 -8.29
N ARG A 62 -10.17 -2.71 -8.49
CA ARG A 62 -9.29 -1.54 -8.51
C ARG A 62 -9.09 -1.03 -7.09
N THR A 63 -7.83 -0.89 -6.69
CA THR A 63 -7.42 -0.48 -5.33
C THR A 63 -6.29 0.54 -5.40
N THR A 64 -6.03 1.20 -4.29
CA THR A 64 -4.97 2.19 -4.10
C THR A 64 -4.01 1.70 -3.03
N PHE A 65 -2.71 1.74 -3.31
CA PHE A 65 -1.67 1.40 -2.35
C PHE A 65 -0.95 2.67 -1.89
N PHE A 66 -0.87 2.87 -0.58
CA PHE A 66 -0.16 3.97 0.05
C PHE A 66 1.17 3.42 0.58
N ILE A 67 2.29 3.94 0.09
CA ILE A 67 3.61 3.39 0.39
C ILE A 67 4.47 4.52 0.95
N PRO A 68 4.91 4.44 2.23
CA PRO A 68 5.86 5.40 2.78
C PRO A 68 7.18 5.38 2.00
N GLY A 69 7.84 6.55 1.90
CA GLY A 69 9.12 6.68 1.20
C GLY A 69 10.18 5.68 1.66
N HIS A 70 10.28 5.45 2.98
CA HIS A 70 11.14 4.40 3.54
C HIS A 70 10.86 3.03 2.91
N SER A 71 9.59 2.59 2.85
CA SER A 71 9.24 1.28 2.27
C SER A 71 9.52 1.19 0.77
N VAL A 72 9.42 2.30 0.04
CA VAL A 72 9.84 2.38 -1.37
C VAL A 72 11.35 2.12 -1.51
N ASP A 73 12.15 2.73 -0.65
CA ASP A 73 13.60 2.59 -0.67
C ASP A 73 14.06 1.21 -0.19
N THR A 74 13.49 0.71 0.91
CA THR A 74 13.83 -0.60 1.51
C THR A 74 13.38 -1.77 0.63
N PHE A 75 12.15 -1.73 0.10
CA PHE A 75 11.53 -2.85 -0.62
C PHE A 75 11.32 -2.57 -2.10
N ARG A 76 12.28 -1.90 -2.75
CA ARG A 76 12.19 -1.45 -4.14
C ARG A 76 11.76 -2.55 -5.13
N LYS A 77 12.22 -3.79 -4.93
CA LYS A 77 11.81 -4.95 -5.77
C LYS A 77 10.33 -5.28 -5.62
N SER A 78 9.79 -5.25 -4.39
CA SER A 78 8.36 -5.45 -4.13
C SER A 78 7.55 -4.28 -4.70
N VAL A 79 8.02 -3.04 -4.56
CA VAL A 79 7.31 -1.86 -5.08
C VAL A 79 7.21 -1.87 -6.61
N LYS A 80 8.24 -2.33 -7.32
CA LYS A 80 8.17 -2.48 -8.78
C LYS A 80 7.02 -3.39 -9.26
N ARG A 81 6.53 -4.32 -8.43
CA ARG A 81 5.42 -5.20 -8.78
C ARG A 81 4.11 -4.44 -8.98
N PHE A 82 3.90 -3.32 -8.29
CA PHE A 82 2.71 -2.47 -8.46
C PHE A 82 2.66 -1.76 -9.82
N LEU A 83 3.80 -1.66 -10.51
CA LEU A 83 3.91 -0.99 -11.81
C LEU A 83 3.76 -1.96 -12.99
N MET A 84 3.51 -3.26 -12.74
CA MET A 84 3.43 -4.26 -13.80
C MET A 84 2.15 -4.13 -14.65
N PRO A 85 2.23 -4.32 -15.98
CA PRO A 85 1.07 -4.25 -16.86
C PRO A 85 -0.06 -5.21 -16.43
N GLY A 86 -1.30 -4.73 -16.45
CA GLY A 86 -2.50 -5.51 -16.11
C GLY A 86 -3.00 -5.33 -14.68
N MET A 87 -2.27 -4.62 -13.81
CA MET A 87 -2.84 -4.13 -12.55
C MET A 87 -3.59 -2.83 -12.78
N LYS A 88 -4.92 -2.86 -12.65
CA LYS A 88 -5.73 -1.63 -12.50
C LYS A 88 -5.58 -1.03 -11.10
N SER A 89 -4.40 -1.11 -10.48
CA SER A 89 -4.09 -0.41 -9.23
C SER A 89 -3.67 1.01 -9.61
N LEU A 90 -4.63 1.92 -9.72
CA LEU A 90 -4.30 3.32 -9.94
C LEU A 90 -3.93 3.96 -8.59
N THR A 91 -2.82 4.69 -8.62
CA THR A 91 -2.31 5.64 -7.61
C THR A 91 -1.40 5.00 -6.56
N MET A 92 -0.09 5.10 -6.81
CA MET A 92 0.92 5.10 -5.77
C MET A 92 0.97 6.52 -5.20
N ALA A 93 0.30 6.73 -4.08
CA ALA A 93 0.52 7.96 -3.31
C ALA A 93 1.75 7.70 -2.44
N THR A 94 2.93 8.07 -2.95
CA THR A 94 4.12 8.13 -2.12
C THR A 94 3.91 9.24 -1.10
N ILE A 95 3.61 8.88 0.14
CA ILE A 95 3.63 9.85 1.23
C ILE A 95 5.12 10.07 1.56
N MET A 96 5.74 11.02 0.85
CA MET A 96 7.03 11.58 1.24
C MET A 96 6.77 12.44 2.48
N LYS A 97 6.86 11.85 3.68
CA LYS A 97 7.18 12.66 4.86
C LYS A 97 8.62 13.13 4.68
N THR A 98 8.78 14.33 4.13
CA THR A 98 10.04 15.05 4.11
C THR A 98 10.51 15.28 5.54
N ARG A 99 11.44 14.44 6.03
CA ARG A 99 12.37 14.79 7.09
C ARG A 99 13.56 13.82 7.05
N ARG A 100 14.75 14.41 7.01
CA ARG A 100 16.04 13.75 7.18
C ARG A 100 15.98 12.85 8.42
N TRP A 101 16.48 11.63 8.27
CA TRP A 101 16.91 10.78 9.38
C TRP A 101 17.94 11.52 10.24
#